data_AF-A0AAV5XYJ0-F1
#
_entry.id   AF-A0AAV5XYJ0-F1
#
_cell.length_a   1.000
_cell.length_b   1.000
_cell.length_c   1.000
_cell.angle_alpha   90.00
_cell.angle_beta   90.00
_cell.angle_gamma   90.00
#
_symmetry.space_group_name_H-M   'P 1'
#
loop_
_entity.id
_entity.type
_entity.pdbx_description
1 polymer ?
#
loop_
_entity_poly.entity_id
_entity_poly.type
_entity_poly.pdbx_seq_one_letter_code
_entity_poly.pdbx_strand_id
1 'polypeptide(L)'
;MRGLEIIKTDPAMPDSEVTLPYLLEDIWIVGDPDTVAAKLRTLGDQVGGFGTLLVIAHEWRPRAAWERSMTLLREQVLPRLSPEGGSPGPLA
;
A
#
# COMPACT_ATOMS: atom_id res chain seq x y z
N MET A 1 -17.12 3.24 15.25
CA MET A 1 -16.71 1.92 14.69
C MET A 1 -15.51 1.44 15.51
N ARG A 2 -15.43 0.19 15.98
CA ARG A 2 -14.20 -0.25 16.68
C ARG A 2 -13.05 -0.38 15.65
N GLY A 3 -11.87 0.12 15.99
CA GLY A 3 -10.65 -0.01 15.17
C GLY A 3 -10.23 1.22 14.37
N LEU A 4 -11.00 2.32 14.37
CA LEU A 4 -10.59 3.53 13.64
C LEU A 4 -9.34 4.18 14.23
N GLU A 5 -9.06 3.98 15.51
CA GLU A 5 -7.88 4.54 16.19
C GLU A 5 -6.54 4.14 15.54
N ILE A 6 -6.46 2.97 14.87
CA ILE A 6 -5.21 2.52 14.23
C ILE A 6 -4.92 3.22 12.90
N ILE A 7 -5.93 3.86 12.30
CA ILE A 7 -5.83 4.50 10.99
C ILE A 7 -5.93 6.03 11.06
N LYS A 8 -5.99 6.61 12.26
CA LYS A 8 -5.94 8.06 12.46
C LYS A 8 -4.47 8.51 12.49
N THR A 9 -4.12 9.47 11.66
CA THR A 9 -2.80 10.11 11.68
C THR A 9 -2.63 11.00 12.91
N ASP A 10 -3.73 11.57 13.43
CA ASP A 10 -3.81 12.26 14.71
C ASP A 10 -4.80 11.53 15.65
N PRO A 11 -4.36 11.05 16.83
CA PRO A 11 -5.26 10.44 17.82
C PRO A 11 -6.44 11.32 18.26
N ALA A 12 -6.33 12.66 18.14
CA ALA A 12 -7.41 13.59 18.48
C ALA A 12 -8.45 13.75 17.35
N MET A 13 -8.20 13.22 16.16
CA MET A 13 -9.09 13.31 15.00
C MET A 13 -10.45 12.65 15.28
N PRO A 14 -11.58 13.33 15.00
CA PRO A 14 -12.90 12.73 15.18
C PRO A 14 -13.17 11.64 14.13
N ASP A 15 -13.90 10.59 14.53
CA ASP A 15 -14.24 9.47 13.63
C ASP A 15 -14.92 9.91 12.32
N SER A 16 -15.69 11.01 12.36
CA SER A 16 -16.39 11.55 11.20
C SER A 16 -15.46 12.09 10.11
N GLU A 17 -14.21 12.42 10.44
CA GLU A 17 -13.22 12.88 9.47
C GLU A 17 -12.50 11.72 8.78
N VAL A 18 -12.67 10.48 9.25
CA VAL A 18 -12.18 9.27 8.55
C VAL A 18 -13.07 9.01 7.34
N THR A 19 -12.86 9.79 6.29
CA THR A 19 -13.61 9.79 5.04
C THR A 19 -12.89 9.00 3.95
N LEU A 20 -13.57 8.68 2.84
CA LEU A 20 -12.92 8.03 1.69
C LEU A 20 -11.72 8.84 1.14
N PRO A 21 -11.82 10.17 0.95
CA PRO A 21 -10.65 10.98 0.58
C PRO A 21 -9.48 10.82 1.54
N TYR A 22 -9.73 10.92 2.85
CA TYR A 22 -8.70 10.70 3.87
C TYR A 22 -8.04 9.32 3.74
N LEU A 23 -8.83 8.25 3.57
CA LEU A 23 -8.27 6.90 3.39
C LEU A 23 -7.42 6.78 2.12
N LEU A 24 -7.79 7.43 1.02
CA LEU A 24 -7.05 7.39 -0.24
C LEU A 24 -5.71 8.15 -0.18
N GLU A 25 -5.68 9.26 0.56
CA GLU A 25 -4.50 10.10 0.69
C GLU A 25 -3.52 9.55 1.73
N ASP A 26 -4.01 9.20 2.92
CA ASP A 26 -3.16 8.98 4.09
C ASP A 26 -2.91 7.50 4.43
N ILE A 27 -3.82 6.59 4.04
CA ILE A 27 -3.82 5.20 4.54
C ILE A 27 -3.61 4.16 3.43
N TRP A 28 -4.31 4.30 2.31
CA TRP A 28 -4.29 3.33 1.22
C TRP A 28 -3.22 3.64 0.17
N ILE A 29 -2.59 2.59 -0.33
CA ILE A 29 -1.68 2.65 -1.47
C ILE A 29 -2.49 2.36 -2.73
N VAL A 30 -3.14 3.40 -3.25
CA VAL A 30 -4.01 3.35 -4.43
C VAL A 30 -3.56 4.37 -5.46
N GLY A 31 -3.60 3.99 -6.73
CA GLY A 31 -3.26 4.85 -7.86
C GLY A 31 -2.94 4.03 -9.11
N ASP A 32 -2.33 4.69 -10.10
CA ASP A 32 -1.67 4.02 -11.20
C ASP A 32 -0.34 3.37 -10.74
N PRO A 33 0.33 2.57 -11.59
CA PRO A 33 1.55 1.88 -11.19
C PRO A 33 2.69 2.80 -10.72
N ASP A 34 2.82 4.00 -11.28
CA ASP A 34 3.88 4.93 -10.90
C ASP A 34 3.59 5.55 -9.52
N THR A 35 2.34 5.92 -9.26
CA THR A 35 1.86 6.43 -7.97
C THR A 35 2.03 5.39 -6.87
N VAL A 36 1.63 4.14 -7.13
CA VAL A 36 1.76 3.04 -6.16
C VAL A 36 3.24 2.75 -5.87
N ALA A 37 4.10 2.74 -6.90
CA ALA A 37 5.53 2.54 -6.71
C ALA A 37 6.18 3.67 -5.89
N ALA A 38 5.78 4.92 -6.14
CA ALA A 38 6.26 6.06 -5.37
C ALA A 38 5.85 5.96 -3.89
N LYS A 39 4.56 5.71 -3.61
CA LYS A 39 4.06 5.52 -2.24
C LYS A 39 4.78 4.39 -1.51
N LEU A 40 5.02 3.25 -2.17
CA LEU A 40 5.74 2.12 -1.58
C LEU A 40 7.22 2.43 -1.31
N ARG A 41 7.90 3.17 -2.21
CA ARG A 41 9.27 3.65 -1.94
C ARG A 41 9.31 4.59 -0.75
N THR A 42 8.42 5.58 -0.71
CA THR A 42 8.33 6.51 0.43
C THR A 42 8.10 5.77 1.75
N LEU A 43 7.19 4.79 1.77
CA LEU A 43 6.99 3.94 2.95
C LEU A 43 8.27 3.18 3.30
N GLY A 44 8.92 2.58 2.32
CA GLY A 44 10.21 1.88 2.51
C GLY A 44 11.26 2.79 3.13
N ASP A 45 11.43 4.00 2.63
CA ASP A 45 12.39 4.99 3.15
C ASP A 45 12.08 5.39 4.60
N GLN A 46 10.79 5.52 4.94
CA GLN A 46 10.34 5.90 6.29
C GLN A 46 10.58 4.81 7.34
N VAL A 47 10.47 3.53 6.95
CA VAL A 47 10.58 2.39 7.88
C VAL A 47 11.92 1.64 7.83
N GLY A 48 12.82 2.04 6.92
CA GLY A 48 14.12 1.38 6.72
C GLY A 48 14.07 0.15 5.80
N GLY A 49 13.02 0.03 4.98
CA GLY A 49 12.84 -1.03 3.99
C GLY A 49 12.01 -2.22 4.49
N PHE A 50 11.58 -3.07 3.56
CA PHE A 50 10.85 -4.31 3.83
C PHE A 50 11.18 -5.36 2.75
N GLY A 51 11.18 -6.64 3.13
CA GLY A 51 11.44 -7.74 2.20
C GLY A 51 10.21 -8.26 1.46
N THR A 52 9.02 -8.07 2.06
CA THR A 52 7.76 -8.64 1.54
C THR A 52 6.64 -7.62 1.67
N LEU A 53 5.88 -7.42 0.59
CA LEU A 53 4.62 -6.68 0.61
C LEU A 53 3.45 -7.66 0.79
N LEU A 54 2.75 -7.59 1.92
CA LEU A 54 1.51 -8.33 2.14
C LEU A 54 0.32 -7.48 1.70
N VAL A 55 -0.40 -7.94 0.68
CA VAL A 55 -1.60 -7.25 0.19
C VAL A 55 -2.83 -7.75 0.96
N ILE A 56 -3.55 -6.82 1.59
CA ILE A 56 -4.81 -7.10 2.27
C ILE A 56 -5.95 -6.52 1.43
N ALA A 57 -6.88 -7.37 1.01
CA ALA A 57 -8.08 -6.96 0.29
C ALA A 57 -9.33 -7.51 0.96
N HIS A 58 -10.28 -6.61 1.25
CA HIS A 58 -11.56 -6.94 1.86
C HIS A 58 -12.66 -7.16 0.82
N GLU A 59 -12.51 -6.59 -0.38
CA GLU A 59 -13.44 -6.73 -1.49
C GLU A 59 -12.66 -7.00 -2.78
N TRP A 60 -13.07 -8.03 -3.52
CA TRP A 60 -12.43 -8.43 -4.78
C TRP A 60 -13.42 -8.42 -5.95
N ARG A 61 -14.61 -7.84 -5.78
CA ARG A 61 -15.59 -7.68 -6.87
C ARG A 61 -15.53 -6.26 -7.48
N PRO A 62 -15.57 -6.15 -8.81
CA PRO A 62 -15.55 -7.24 -9.79
C PRO A 62 -14.18 -7.91 -9.89
N ARG A 63 -14.16 -9.25 -9.98
CA ARG A 63 -12.93 -10.08 -9.95
C ARG A 63 -11.90 -9.67 -10.99
N ALA A 64 -12.34 -9.31 -12.20
CA ALA A 64 -11.45 -8.88 -13.27
C ALA A 64 -10.66 -7.60 -12.91
N ALA A 65 -11.25 -6.67 -12.16
CA ALA A 65 -10.56 -5.46 -11.71
C ALA A 65 -9.49 -5.80 -10.66
N TRP A 66 -9.81 -6.70 -9.73
CA TRP A 66 -8.86 -7.21 -8.74
C TRP A 66 -7.68 -7.94 -9.40
N GLU A 67 -7.95 -8.87 -10.31
CA GLU A 67 -6.91 -9.61 -11.05
C GLU A 67 -6.02 -8.65 -11.84
N ARG A 68 -6.61 -7.67 -12.54
CA ARG A 68 -5.84 -6.62 -13.22
C ARG A 68 -4.97 -5.83 -12.26
N SER A 69 -5.48 -5.42 -11.10
CA SER A 69 -4.72 -4.71 -10.08
C SER A 69 -3.52 -5.52 -9.59
N MET A 70 -3.71 -6.82 -9.34
CA MET A 70 -2.63 -7.71 -8.93
C MET A 70 -1.60 -7.95 -10.02
N THR A 71 -2.01 -8.06 -11.29
CA THR A 71 -1.11 -8.10 -12.44
C THR A 71 -0.26 -6.83 -12.52
N LEU A 72 -0.88 -5.65 -12.41
CA LEU A 72 -0.15 -4.38 -12.43
C LEU A 72 0.82 -4.25 -11.26
N LEU A 73 0.41 -4.66 -10.05
CA LEU A 73 1.30 -4.68 -8.89
C LEU A 73 2.52 -5.56 -9.16
N ARG A 74 2.31 -6.79 -9.62
CA ARG A 74 3.41 -7.74 -9.91
C ARG A 74 4.32 -7.28 -11.04
N GLU A 75 3.75 -6.93 -12.18
CA GLU A 75 4.49 -6.75 -13.43
C GLU A 75 5.03 -5.34 -13.60
N GLN A 76 4.39 -4.35 -12.98
CA GLN A 76 4.74 -2.96 -13.17
C GLN A 76 5.28 -2.35 -11.88
N VAL A 77 4.65 -2.56 -10.73
CA VAL A 77 5.06 -1.87 -9.49
C VAL A 77 6.29 -2.52 -8.87
N LEU A 78 6.26 -3.82 -8.53
CA LEU A 78 7.34 -4.50 -7.80
C LEU A 78 8.72 -4.36 -8.45
N PRO A 79 8.89 -4.45 -9.78
CA PRO A 79 10.21 -4.26 -10.42
C PRO A 79 10.83 -2.87 -10.19
N ARG A 80 10.00 -1.85 -9.90
CA ARG A 80 10.47 -0.48 -9.60
C ARG A 80 10.89 -0.28 -8.15
N LEU A 81 10.66 -1.27 -7.28
CA LEU A 81 11.03 -1.24 -5.86
C LEU A 81 12.34 -1.97 -5.58
N SER A 82 12.73 -2.90 -6.45
CA SER A 82 14.00 -3.60 -6.31
C SER A 82 15.17 -2.62 -6.51
N PRO A 83 16.14 -2.57 -5.60
CA PRO A 83 17.41 -1.96 -5.90
C PRO A 83 18.02 -2.68 -7.10
N GLU A 84 18.68 -1.96 -8.01
CA GLU A 84 19.44 -2.56 -9.12
C GLU A 84 20.41 -3.62 -8.53
N GLY A 85 20.09 -4.90 -8.67
CA GLY A 85 20.93 -6.02 -8.21
C GLY A 85 20.62 -6.63 -6.83
N GLY A 86 19.54 -6.24 -6.13
CA GLY A 86 19.20 -6.81 -4.82
C GLY A 86 18.44 -8.14 -4.92
N SER A 87 19.13 -9.28 -4.77
CA SER A 87 18.45 -10.55 -4.46
C SER A 87 17.73 -10.40 -3.10
N PRO A 88 16.50 -10.90 -2.92
CA PRO A 88 15.87 -10.89 -1.60
C PRO A 88 16.78 -11.66 -0.64
N GLY A 89 17.28 -10.95 0.38
CA GLY A 89 18.03 -11.58 1.46
C GLY A 89 17.17 -12.67 2.10
N PRO A 90 17.77 -13.78 2.55
CA PRO A 90 16.99 -14.86 3.17
C PRO A 90 16.18 -14.29 4.34
N LEU A 91 14.93 -14.73 4.44
CA LEU A 91 14.09 -14.49 5.61
C LEU A 91 14.87 -14.95 6.84
N ALA A 92 15.24 -14.00 7.70
CA ALA A 92 15.80 -14.28 9.02
C ALA A 92 14.71 -14.85 9.93
#